data_AF-A0A512BVT1-F1
#
_entry.id   AF-A0A512BVT1-F1
#
_cell.length_a   1.000
_cell.length_b   1.000
_cell.length_c   1.000
_cell.angle_alpha   90.00
_cell.angle_beta   90.00
_cell.angle_gamma   90.00
#
_symmetry.space_group_name_H-M   'P 1'
#
loop_
_entity.id
_entity.type
_entity.pdbx_description
1 polymer ?
#
loop_
_entity_poly.entity_id
_entity_poly.type
_entity_poly.pdbx_seq_one_letter_code
_entity_poly.pdbx_strand_id
1 'polypeptide(L)'
;MKQERDNAIALISFLVSERKILRSHIANLNRPDTPAQRLYARVGLHEGCPDFIVGAARTAYRKALHPDRKPERHRVEAERRFKEAEGAFEEIKRLRSR
;
A
#
# COMPACT_ATOMS: atom_id res chain seq x y z
N MET A 1 7.37 16.41 -38.25
CA MET A 1 8.55 15.83 -37.54
C MET A 1 8.95 16.60 -36.28
N LYS A 2 9.57 17.79 -36.33
CA LYS A 2 10.02 18.50 -35.09
C LYS A 2 8.84 19.04 -34.26
N GLN A 3 7.90 19.75 -34.89
CA GLN A 3 6.73 20.30 -34.23
C GLN A 3 5.84 19.24 -33.56
N GLU A 4 5.63 18.09 -34.21
CA GLU A 4 4.85 16.98 -33.63
C GLU A 4 5.54 16.39 -32.40
N ARG A 5 6.88 16.29 -32.41
CA ARG A 5 7.65 15.85 -31.24
C ARG A 5 7.52 16.84 -30.10
N ASP A 6 7.64 18.14 -30.38
CA ASP A 6 7.52 19.19 -29.38
C ASP A 6 6.11 19.22 -28.76
N ASN A 7 5.07 19.05 -29.59
CA ASN A 7 3.69 18.93 -29.13
C ASN A 7 3.47 17.66 -28.27
N ALA A 8 4.04 16.52 -28.66
CA ALA A 8 3.96 15.29 -27.89
C ALA A 8 4.65 15.41 -26.53
N ILE A 9 5.81 16.06 -26.47
CA ILE A 9 6.54 16.33 -25.22
C ILE A 9 5.73 17.24 -24.29
N ALA A 10 5.09 18.27 -24.85
CA ALA A 10 4.23 19.17 -24.08
C ALA A 10 3.02 18.42 -23.48
N LEU A 11 2.35 17.58 -24.29
CA LEU A 11 1.22 16.77 -23.83
C LEU A 11 1.62 15.76 -22.75
N ILE A 12 2.75 15.07 -22.92
CA ILE A 12 3.26 14.12 -21.91
C ILE A 12 3.57 14.84 -20.61
N SER A 13 4.25 15.99 -20.68
CA SER A 13 4.58 16.81 -19.50
C SER A 13 3.33 17.26 -18.75
N PHE A 14 2.29 17.67 -19.48
CA PHE A 14 1.00 18.03 -18.92
C PHE A 14 0.33 16.85 -18.22
N LEU A 15 0.19 15.71 -18.90
CA LEU A 15 -0.46 14.52 -18.36
C LEU A 15 0.27 13.97 -17.12
N VAL A 16 1.61 14.02 -17.11
CA VAL A 16 2.41 13.63 -15.93
C VAL A 16 2.12 14.55 -14.74
N SER A 17 1.99 15.86 -15.00
CA SER A 17 1.68 16.85 -13.97
C SER A 17 0.28 16.67 -13.41
N GLU A 18 -0.73 16.47 -14.26
CA GLU A 18 -2.10 16.18 -13.83
C GLU A 18 -2.18 14.90 -13.01
N ARG A 19 -1.53 13.81 -13.48
CA ARG A 19 -1.49 12.56 -12.73
C ARG A 19 -0.88 12.74 -11.35
N LYS A 20 0.16 13.58 -11.21
CA LYS A 20 0.78 13.89 -9.91
C LYS A 20 -0.20 14.60 -8.99
N ILE A 21 -0.95 15.58 -9.50
CA ILE A 21 -1.96 16.32 -8.74
C ILE A 21 -3.07 15.38 -8.27
N LEU A 22 -3.63 14.56 -9.17
CA LEU A 22 -4.69 13.61 -8.84
C LEU A 22 -4.25 12.61 -7.77
N ARG A 23 -3.03 12.06 -7.88
CA ARG A 23 -2.49 11.15 -6.85
C ARG A 23 -2.33 11.84 -5.49
N SER A 24 -1.88 13.09 -5.47
CA SER A 24 -1.79 13.88 -4.24
C SER A 24 -3.16 14.10 -3.61
N HIS A 25 -4.16 14.45 -4.43
CA HIS A 25 -5.52 14.68 -3.96
C HIS A 25 -6.15 13.40 -3.37
N ILE A 26 -6.00 12.27 -4.06
CA ILE A 26 -6.44 10.96 -3.56
C ILE A 26 -5.72 10.58 -2.26
N ALA A 27 -4.43 10.87 -2.14
CA ALA A 27 -3.67 10.61 -0.91
C ALA A 27 -4.16 11.46 0.27
N ASN A 28 -4.53 12.73 0.02
CA ASN A 28 -5.10 13.61 1.03
C ASN A 28 -6.51 13.18 1.46
N LEU A 29 -7.37 12.77 0.53
CA LEU A 29 -8.72 12.28 0.84
C LEU A 29 -8.71 10.99 1.67
N ASN A 30 -7.73 10.11 1.44
CA ASN A 30 -7.59 8.86 2.17
C ASN A 30 -6.65 8.99 3.38
N ARG A 31 -6.38 10.21 3.86
CA ARG A 31 -5.54 10.38 5.03
C ARG A 31 -6.25 9.74 6.22
N PRO A 32 -5.62 8.77 6.92
CA PRO A 32 -6.25 8.13 8.04
C PRO A 32 -6.21 9.07 9.26
N ASP A 33 -7.39 9.57 9.65
CA ASP A 33 -7.55 10.56 10.72
C ASP A 33 -7.34 9.93 12.10
N THR A 34 -7.77 8.68 12.29
CA THR A 34 -7.64 7.98 13.58
C THR A 34 -6.41 7.06 13.63
N PRO A 35 -5.87 6.77 14.83
CA PRO A 35 -4.83 5.75 15.01
C PRO A 35 -5.24 4.38 14.46
N ALA A 36 -6.51 4.00 14.62
CA ALA A 36 -7.04 2.76 14.07
C ALA A 36 -6.98 2.78 12.54
N GLN A 37 -7.48 3.81 11.87
CA GLN A 37 -7.42 3.93 10.42
C GLN A 37 -5.97 3.89 9.89
N ARG A 38 -5.02 4.50 10.61
CA ARG A 38 -3.58 4.43 10.25
C ARG A 38 -3.05 3.01 10.31
N LEU A 39 -3.49 2.21 11.28
CA LEU A 39 -3.09 0.82 11.40
C LEU A 39 -3.64 -0.03 10.24
N TYR A 40 -4.93 0.11 9.89
CA TYR A 40 -5.52 -0.59 8.74
C TYR A 40 -4.87 -0.18 7.42
N ALA A 41 -4.57 1.11 7.25
CA ALA A 41 -3.92 1.63 6.04
C ALA A 41 -2.52 1.02 5.81
N ARG A 42 -1.77 0.66 6.87
CA ARG A 42 -0.45 0.01 6.73
C ARG A 42 -0.50 -1.32 5.99
N VAL A 43 -1.62 -2.03 6.06
CA VAL A 43 -1.85 -3.32 5.39
C VAL A 43 -2.83 -3.20 4.21
N GLY A 44 -3.12 -1.97 3.77
CA GLY A 44 -4.01 -1.71 2.63
C GLY A 44 -5.48 -2.03 2.89
N LEU A 45 -5.91 -1.97 4.16
CA LEU A 45 -7.29 -2.23 4.55
C LEU A 45 -8.01 -0.97 5.02
N HIS A 46 -9.34 -1.03 5.00
CA HIS A 46 -10.21 -0.05 5.65
C HIS A 46 -10.64 -0.57 7.03
N GLU A 47 -10.84 0.33 8.01
CA GLU A 47 -11.16 -0.08 9.39
C GLU A 47 -12.47 -0.89 9.49
N GLY A 48 -13.47 -0.51 8.70
CA GLY A 48 -14.77 -1.19 8.62
C GLY A 48 -14.81 -2.44 7.74
N CYS A 49 -13.66 -2.97 7.30
CA CYS A 49 -13.67 -4.18 6.45
C CYS A 49 -14.14 -5.42 7.25
N PRO A 50 -14.89 -6.36 6.65
CA PRO A 50 -15.29 -7.60 7.34
C PRO A 50 -14.10 -8.46 7.79
N ASP A 51 -14.28 -9.29 8.82
CA ASP A 51 -13.21 -10.15 9.36
C ASP A 51 -12.61 -11.11 8.34
N PHE A 52 -13.44 -11.65 7.45
CA PHE A 52 -12.96 -12.55 6.39
C PHE A 52 -12.00 -11.83 5.42
N ILE A 53 -12.15 -10.52 5.21
CA ILE A 53 -11.23 -9.71 4.39
C ILE A 53 -9.89 -9.55 5.11
N VAL A 54 -9.89 -9.33 6.42
CA VAL A 54 -8.66 -9.26 7.22
C VAL A 54 -7.90 -10.60 7.13
N GLY A 55 -8.61 -11.72 7.28
CA GLY A 55 -8.02 -13.06 7.15
C GLY A 55 -7.47 -13.35 5.75
N ALA A 56 -8.21 -12.96 4.70
CA ALA A 56 -7.77 -13.11 3.31
C ALA A 56 -6.53 -12.25 3.02
N ALA A 57 -6.53 -10.99 3.45
CA ALA A 57 -5.42 -10.07 3.29
C ALA A 57 -4.15 -10.59 3.98
N ARG A 58 -4.26 -11.04 5.24
CA ARG A 58 -3.14 -11.65 5.96
C ARG A 58 -2.55 -12.84 5.22
N THR A 59 -3.41 -13.72 4.69
CA THR A 59 -2.98 -14.89 3.90
C THR A 59 -2.26 -14.47 2.61
N ALA A 60 -2.77 -13.46 1.91
CA ALA A 60 -2.14 -12.91 0.71
C ALA A 60 -0.76 -12.28 1.03
N TYR A 61 -0.66 -11.50 2.10
CA TYR A 61 0.59 -10.90 2.57
C TYR A 61 1.66 -11.95 2.88
N ARG A 62 1.29 -13.02 3.61
CA ARG A 62 2.21 -14.12 3.89
C ARG A 62 2.76 -14.75 2.63
N LYS A 63 1.92 -14.98 1.62
CA LYS A 63 2.35 -15.52 0.32
C LYS A 63 3.26 -14.56 -0.46
N ALA A 64 2.98 -13.26 -0.40
CA ALA A 64 3.70 -12.24 -1.17
C ALA A 64 5.06 -11.86 -0.57
N LEU A 65 5.14 -11.80 0.76
CA LEU A 65 6.31 -11.34 1.51
C LEU A 65 7.14 -12.47 2.14
N HIS A 66 6.79 -13.74 1.91
CA HIS A 66 7.52 -14.86 2.52
C HIS A 66 9.03 -14.78 2.18
N PRO A 67 9.93 -14.74 3.19
CA PRO A 67 11.36 -14.59 2.97
C PRO A 67 11.94 -15.73 2.11
N ASP A 68 11.42 -16.95 2.25
CA ASP A 68 11.87 -18.11 1.45
C ASP A 68 11.58 -17.99 -0.05
N ARG A 69 10.73 -17.05 -0.47
CA ARG A 69 10.46 -16.78 -1.90
C ARG A 69 11.38 -15.69 -2.47
N LYS A 70 12.34 -15.19 -1.69
CA LYS A 70 13.23 -14.11 -2.08
C LYS A 70 14.69 -14.60 -2.16
N PRO A 71 15.49 -14.08 -3.10
CA PRO A 71 16.93 -14.34 -3.13
C PRO A 71 17.58 -13.94 -1.80
N GLU A 72 18.63 -14.65 -1.37
CA GLU A 72 19.32 -14.47 -0.07
C GLU A 72 19.61 -13.00 0.26
N ARG A 73 20.06 -12.23 -0.74
CA ARG A 73 20.36 -10.79 -0.64
C ARG A 73 19.18 -9.90 -0.21
N HIS A 74 17.94 -10.36 -0.40
CA HIS A 74 16.72 -9.64 -0.02
C HIS A 74 16.02 -10.26 1.19
N ARG A 75 16.57 -11.36 1.75
CA ARG A 75 15.91 -12.15 2.80
C ARG A 75 15.70 -11.35 4.08
N VAL A 76 16.72 -10.59 4.50
CA VAL A 76 16.65 -9.74 5.70
C VAL A 76 15.58 -8.65 5.56
N GLU A 77 15.53 -7.99 4.41
CA GLU A 77 14.52 -6.96 4.15
C GLU A 77 13.11 -7.57 4.07
N ALA A 78 12.97 -8.72 3.43
CA ALA A 78 11.71 -9.45 3.34
C ALA A 78 11.21 -9.90 4.72
N GLU A 79 12.10 -10.41 5.58
CA GLU A 79 11.77 -10.81 6.94
C GLU A 79 11.31 -9.62 7.78
N ARG A 80 12.00 -8.47 7.68
CA ARG A 80 11.58 -7.23 8.35
C ARG A 80 10.17 -6.83 7.92
N ARG A 81 9.92 -6.78 6.61
CA ARG A 81 8.61 -6.39 6.04
C ARG A 81 7.51 -7.39 6.40
N PHE A 82 7.84 -8.68 6.46
CA PHE A 82 6.92 -9.73 6.90
C PHE A 82 6.52 -9.55 8.37
N LYS A 83 7.51 -9.33 9.26
CA LYS A 83 7.28 -9.10 10.69
C LYS A 83 6.45 -7.84 10.94
N GLU A 84 6.73 -6.75 10.22
CA GLU A 84 5.96 -5.50 10.29
C GLU A 84 4.50 -5.71 9.89
N ALA A 85 4.25 -6.43 8.79
CA ALA A 85 2.90 -6.72 8.33
C ALA A 85 2.15 -7.62 9.33
N GLU A 86 2.77 -8.70 9.81
CA GLU A 86 2.15 -9.59 10.80
C GLU A 86 1.86 -8.86 12.12
N GLY A 87 2.76 -7.98 12.58
CA GLY A 87 2.53 -7.14 13.75
C GLY A 87 1.30 -6.25 13.61
N ALA A 88 1.11 -5.64 12.44
CA ALA A 88 -0.08 -4.83 12.17
C ALA A 88 -1.37 -5.66 12.19
N PHE A 89 -1.36 -6.87 11.62
CA PHE A 89 -2.52 -7.77 11.67
C PHE A 89 -2.86 -8.23 13.10
N GLU A 90 -1.86 -8.49 13.94
CA GLU A 90 -2.09 -8.83 15.35
C GLU A 90 -2.70 -7.65 16.12
N GLU A 91 -2.24 -6.43 15.87
CA GLU A 91 -2.78 -5.24 16.50
C GLU A 91 -4.24 -4.97 16.06
N ILE A 92 -4.55 -5.17 14.77
CA ILE A 92 -5.93 -5.12 14.24
C ILE A 92 -6.81 -6.16 14.95
N LYS A 93 -6.32 -7.38 15.10
CA LYS A 93 -7.05 -8.46 15.79
C LYS A 93 -7.38 -8.07 17.24
N ARG A 94 -6.42 -7.49 17.97
CA ARG A 94 -6.64 -7.02 19.36
C ARG A 94 -7.66 -5.89 19.45
N LEU A 95 -7.67 -4.98 18.47
CA LEU A 95 -8.67 -3.90 18.42
C LEU A 95 -10.09 -4.43 18.19
N ARG A 96 -10.25 -5.51 17.43
CA ARG A 96 -11.57 -6.13 17.14
C ARG A 96 -12.08 -7.07 18.22
N SER A 97 -11.19 -7.59 19.06
CA SER A 97 -11.55 -8.51 20.16
C SER A 97 -11.96 -7.80 21.45
N ARG A 98 -12.02 -6.46 21.46
CA ARG A 98 -12.54 -5.64 22.56
C ARG A 98 -14.01 -5.33 22.31
#